data_AF-A0A4V1SSX5-F1
#
_entry.id   AF-A0A4V1SSX5-F1
#
_cell.length_a   1.000
_cell.length_b   1.000
_cell.length_c   1.000
_cell.angle_alpha   90.00
_cell.angle_beta   90.00
_cell.angle_gamma   90.00
#
_symmetry.space_group_name_H-M   'P 1'
#
loop_
_entity.id
_entity.type
_entity.pdbx_description
1 polymer ?
#
loop_
_entity_poly.entity_id
_entity_poly.type
_entity_poly.pdbx_seq_one_letter_code
_entity_poly.pdbx_strand_id
1 'polypeptide(L)' 'MKKLLLIAAFSILFFARPVLAQQDAQYSQYMFNGIYINPAYAGYKEVLNVHSFYRSQWTGITGAPKS' A
#
# COMPACT_ATOMS: atom_id res chain seq x y z
N MET A 1 17.50 -3.06 -39.42
CA MET A 1 17.45 -3.48 -38.00
C MET A 1 16.90 -2.39 -37.07
N LYS A 2 17.44 -1.16 -37.06
CA LYS A 2 16.94 -0.06 -36.19
C LYS A 2 15.43 0.23 -36.33
N LYS A 3 14.88 0.18 -37.56
CA LYS A 3 13.44 0.37 -37.80
C LYS A 3 12.57 -0.74 -37.20
N LEU A 4 13.03 -2.00 -37.23
CA LEU A 4 12.32 -3.11 -36.57
C LEU A 4 12.32 -2.94 -35.05
N LEU A 5 13.42 -2.49 -34.46
CA LEU A 5 13.50 -2.22 -33.04
C LEU A 5 12.54 -1.10 -32.61
N LEU A 6 12.41 -0.05 -33.42
CA LEU A 6 11.44 1.03 -33.18
C LEU A 6 10.00 0.54 -33.26
N ILE A 7 9.67 -0.28 -34.28
CA ILE A 7 8.34 -0.88 -34.41
C ILE A 7 8.03 -1.78 -33.21
N ALA A 8 8.98 -2.63 -32.80
CA ALA A 8 8.81 -3.50 -31.63
C ALA A 8 8.59 -2.69 -30.34
N ALA A 9 9.35 -1.62 -30.13
CA ALA A 9 9.18 -0.72 -28.98
C ALA A 9 7.80 -0.05 -28.98
N PHE A 10 7.34 0.43 -30.14
CA PHE A 10 6.03 1.07 -30.27
C PHE A 10 4.88 0.08 -30.01
N SER A 11 5.00 -1.14 -30.51
CA SER A 11 4.02 -2.20 -30.26
C SER A 11 3.94 -2.55 -28.76
N ILE A 12 5.07 -2.64 -28.06
CA ILE A 12 5.08 -2.92 -26.60
C ILE A 12 4.32 -1.83 -25.83
N LEU A 13 4.54 -0.56 -26.17
CA LEU A 13 3.83 0.55 -25.54
C LEU A 13 2.33 0.53 -25.84
N PHE A 14 1.95 0.19 -27.08
CA PHE A 14 0.55 0.16 -27.50
C PHE A 14 -0.27 -0.96 -26.84
N PHE A 15 0.37 -2.09 -26.51
CA PHE A 15 -0.28 -3.24 -25.88
C PHE A 15 -0.13 -3.30 -24.35
N ALA A 16 0.41 -2.25 -23.72
CA ALA A 16 0.49 -2.18 -22.26
C ALA A 16 -0.91 -2.11 -21.64
N ARG A 17 -1.18 -2.97 -20.64
CA ARG A 17 -2.44 -2.96 -19.88
C ARG A 17 -2.29 -2.15 -18.59
N PRO A 18 -3.35 -1.44 -18.14
CA PRO A 18 -3.33 -0.82 -16.83
C PRO A 18 -3.23 -1.89 -15.74
N VAL A 19 -2.36 -1.68 -14.77
CA VAL A 19 -2.26 -2.52 -13.58
C VAL A 19 -3.22 -1.96 -12.53
N LEU A 20 -4.04 -2.83 -11.95
CA LEU A 20 -4.83 -2.50 -10.77
C LEU A 20 -3.96 -2.81 -9.55
N ALA A 21 -3.50 -1.77 -8.88
CA ALA A 21 -2.83 -1.90 -7.58
C ALA A 21 -3.74 -1.30 -6.50
N GLN A 22 -3.76 -1.95 -5.34
CA GLN A 22 -4.45 -1.41 -4.18
C GLN A 22 -3.62 -0.26 -3.61
N GLN A 23 -4.29 0.84 -3.28
CA GLN A 23 -3.62 1.91 -2.55
C GLN A 23 -3.31 1.43 -1.14
N ASP A 24 -2.05 1.57 -0.73
CA ASP A 24 -1.66 1.30 0.65
C ASP A 24 -2.49 2.17 1.60
N ALA A 25 -2.91 1.57 2.71
CA ALA A 25 -3.61 2.30 3.75
C ALA A 25 -2.71 3.44 4.26
N GLN A 26 -3.20 4.68 4.16
CA GLN A 26 -2.48 5.85 4.67
C GLN A 26 -2.73 6.00 6.18
N TYR A 27 -1.67 5.86 6.97
CA TYR A 27 -1.73 6.04 8.42
C TYR A 27 -1.20 7.42 8.81
N SER A 28 -2.11 8.31 9.20
CA SER A 28 -1.76 9.59 9.84
C SER A 28 -1.10 9.37 11.22
N GLN A 29 -1.34 8.21 11.84
CA GLN A 29 -0.94 7.85 13.19
C GLN A 29 0.22 6.84 13.23
N TYR A 30 1.03 6.76 12.16
CA TYR A 30 2.14 5.80 12.06
C TYR A 30 3.12 5.90 13.24
N MET A 31 3.30 7.11 13.80
CA MET A 31 4.16 7.35 14.96
C MET A 31 3.76 6.54 16.21
N PHE A 32 2.49 6.15 16.31
CA PHE A 32 1.96 5.36 17.42
C PHE A 32 1.97 3.85 17.14
N ASN A 33 2.33 3.44 15.91
CA ASN A 33 2.35 2.04 15.48
C ASN A 33 3.62 1.75 14.68
N GLY A 34 4.78 1.74 15.37
CA GLY A 34 6.08 1.47 14.76
C GLY A 34 6.21 0.08 14.13
N ILE A 35 5.43 -0.91 14.61
CA ILE A 35 5.43 -2.28 14.06
C ILE A 35 4.88 -2.34 12.63
N TYR A 36 4.03 -1.38 12.24
CA TYR A 36 3.51 -1.28 10.87
C TYR A 36 4.59 -0.86 9.86
N ILE A 37 5.57 -0.05 10.29
CA ILE A 37 6.67 0.41 9.42
C ILE A 37 7.83 -0.59 9.46
N ASN A 38 8.15 -1.10 10.64
CA ASN A 38 9.30 -1.96 10.85
C ASN A 38 8.90 -3.17 11.71
N PRO A 39 8.83 -4.38 11.13
CA PRO A 39 8.55 -5.60 11.90
C PRO A 39 9.54 -5.85 13.04
N ALA A 40 10.79 -5.37 12.95
CA ALA A 40 11.79 -5.47 14.01
C ALA A 40 11.47 -4.62 15.25
N TYR A 41 10.44 -3.76 15.18
CA TYR A 41 9.93 -3.02 16.34
C TYR A 41 9.20 -3.94 17.35
N ALA A 42 8.80 -5.15 16.93
CA ALA A 42 8.20 -6.12 17.84
C ALA A 42 9.17 -6.47 18.98
N GLY A 43 8.71 -6.33 20.23
CA GLY A 43 9.50 -6.69 21.41
C GLY A 43 10.60 -5.71 21.82
N TYR A 44 10.72 -4.54 21.16
CA TYR A 44 11.82 -3.59 21.42
C TYR A 44 11.90 -3.06 22.86
N LYS A 45 10.77 -3.07 23.59
CA LYS A 45 10.70 -2.60 24.98
C LYS A 45 11.13 -3.66 26.00
N GLU A 46 11.37 -4.90 25.58
CA GLU A 46 11.75 -6.04 26.45
C GLU A 46 10.81 -6.29 27.65
N VAL A 47 9.58 -5.78 27.57
CA VAL A 47 8.51 -5.94 28.57
C VAL A 47 7.20 -6.29 27.88
N LEU A 48 6.25 -6.84 28.63
CA LEU A 48 4.90 -7.05 28.11
C LEU A 48 4.31 -5.71 27.67
N ASN A 49 4.02 -5.61 26.38
CA ASN A 49 3.53 -4.39 25.77
C ASN A 49 2.43 -4.76 24.78
N VAL A 50 1.21 -4.30 25.06
CA VAL A 50 0.00 -4.59 24.28
C VAL A 50 -0.46 -3.30 23.63
N HIS A 51 -0.66 -3.32 22.32
CA HIS A 51 -1.17 -2.20 21.53
C HIS A 51 -2.45 -2.62 20.79
N SER A 52 -3.46 -1.75 20.82
CA SER A 52 -4.70 -1.90 20.06
C SER A 52 -4.95 -0.64 19.24
N PHE A 53 -5.48 -0.79 18.04
CA PHE A 53 -5.73 0.30 17.10
C PHE A 53 -7.07 0.07 16.39
N TYR A 54 -7.87 1.12 16.30
CA TYR A 54 -9.12 1.13 15.54
C TYR A 54 -9.13 2.32 14.60
N ARG A 55 -9.51 2.10 13.34
CA ARG A 55 -9.65 3.16 12.35
C ARG A 55 -10.95 2.98 11.59
N SER A 56 -11.77 4.02 11.63
CA SER A 56 -12.94 4.15 10.78
C SER A 56 -12.62 5.14 9.66
N GLN A 57 -12.64 4.67 8.42
CA GLN A 57 -12.49 5.51 7.23
C GLN A 57 -13.85 5.62 6.54
N TRP A 58 -14.02 6.62 5.66
CA TRP A 58 -15.22 6.76 4.84
C TRP A 58 -16.51 6.86 5.67
N THR A 59 -16.43 7.49 6.85
CA THR A 59 -17.58 7.66 7.74
C THR A 59 -18.68 8.47 7.05
N GLY A 60 -19.93 8.02 7.19
CA GLY A 60 -21.09 8.66 6.55
C GLY A 60 -21.33 8.25 5.10
N ILE A 61 -20.50 7.38 4.50
CA ILE A 61 -20.74 6.85 3.15
C ILE A 61 -21.42 5.48 3.25
N THR A 62 -22.67 5.40 2.80
CA THR A 62 -23.44 4.15 2.75
C THR A 62 -22.74 3.12 1.85
N GLY A 63 -22.48 1.93 2.38
CA GLY A 63 -21.82 0.84 1.65
C GLY A 63 -20.29 0.94 1.59
N ALA A 64 -19.67 1.87 2.31
CA ALA A 64 -18.21 1.98 2.33
C ALA A 64 -17.53 0.77 3.00
N PRO A 65 -16.31 0.41 2.55
CA PRO A 65 -15.54 -0.67 3.14
C PRO A 65 -15.18 -0.37 4.61
N LYS A 66 -15.37 -1.36 5.48
CA LYS A 66 -15.01 -1.30 6.90
C LYS A 66 -13.77 -2.15 7.14
N SER A 67 -12.79 -1.59 7.84
CA SER A 67 -11.58 -2.27 8.31
C SER A 67 -11.80 -2.90 9.68
#